data_AF-A0A557RNW6-F1
#
_entry.id   AF-A0A557RNW6-F1
#
_cell.length_a   1.000
_cell.length_b   1.000
_cell.length_c   1.000
_cell.angle_alpha   90.00
_cell.angle_beta   90.00
_cell.angle_gamma   90.00
#
_symmetry.space_group_name_H-M   'P 1'
#
loop_
_entity.id
_entity.type
_entity.pdbx_description
1 polymer ?
#
loop_
_entity_poly.entity_id
_entity_poly.type
_entity_poly.pdbx_seq_one_letter_code
_entity_poly.pdbx_strand_id
1 'polypeptide(L)'
;MRYATQFRGLSGRYSAPSRGVRALYEGAIRRHFLGEIMAVDRGLCRLEGFAFVYDAKLTVFLKRPERRFTIVDLGDSGYVVNVIDSCVDIDAVTYQYLSNIGLVATDGKSFVLNINEFAAKG
;
A
#
# COMPACT_ATOMS: atom_id res chain seq x y z
N MET A 1 -4.79 -5.23 14.45
CA MET A 1 -3.45 -4.68 14.08
C MET A 1 -3.56 -4.13 12.67
N ARG A 2 -3.11 -2.88 12.43
CA ARG A 2 -3.31 -2.17 11.16
C ARG A 2 -2.00 -2.05 10.38
N TYR A 3 -2.11 -2.07 9.06
CA TYR A 3 -0.96 -2.05 8.17
C TYR A 3 -1.20 -1.16 6.96
N ALA A 4 -0.13 -0.49 6.54
CA ALA A 4 -0.03 0.19 5.25
C ALA A 4 0.92 -0.61 4.36
N THR A 5 0.44 -1.10 3.21
CA THR A 5 1.27 -1.81 2.24
C THR A 5 1.50 -0.94 1.00
N GLN A 6 2.76 -0.85 0.63
CA GLN A 6 3.23 -0.22 -0.60
C GLN A 6 3.84 -1.32 -1.48
N PHE A 7 3.39 -1.43 -2.73
CA PHE A 7 3.97 -2.37 -3.67
C PHE A 7 5.34 -1.86 -4.10
N ARG A 8 6.39 -2.70 -3.98
CA ARG A 8 7.66 -2.43 -4.65
C ARG A 8 7.53 -2.86 -6.11
N GLY A 9 7.96 -1.98 -7.00
CA GLY A 9 8.11 -2.32 -8.39
C GLY A 9 9.19 -3.38 -8.55
N LEU A 10 8.79 -4.62 -8.80
CA LEU A 10 9.73 -5.64 -9.26
C LEU A 10 9.94 -5.41 -10.76
N SER A 11 11.02 -4.72 -11.11
CA SER A 11 11.56 -4.70 -12.48
C SER A 11 12.20 -6.05 -12.77
N GLY A 12 11.39 -7.08 -13.01
CA GLY A 12 11.86 -8.43 -13.33
C GLY A 12 10.83 -9.17 -14.15
N ARG A 13 11.17 -9.53 -15.40
CA ARG A 13 10.33 -10.33 -16.28
C ARG A 13 10.12 -11.72 -15.65
N TYR A 14 8.94 -11.96 -15.09
CA TYR A 14 8.52 -13.29 -14.67
C TYR A 14 7.63 -13.92 -15.76
N SER A 15 8.14 -14.96 -16.41
CA SER A 15 7.35 -15.90 -17.20
C SER A 15 6.76 -16.94 -16.24
N ALA A 16 5.44 -17.00 -16.10
CA ALA A 16 4.76 -17.87 -15.14
C ALA A 16 4.38 -19.24 -15.76
N PRO A 17 4.49 -20.36 -15.01
CA PRO A 17 3.63 -21.52 -15.18
C PRO A 17 2.51 -21.53 -14.12
N SER A 18 1.28 -21.49 -14.60
CA SER A 18 0.02 -21.95 -13.99
C SER A 18 -0.06 -22.19 -12.46
N ARG A 19 -0.51 -21.18 -11.70
CA ARG A 19 -1.48 -21.27 -10.57
C ARG A 19 -1.71 -19.89 -9.97
N GLY A 20 -2.94 -19.36 -10.10
CA GLY A 20 -3.34 -18.04 -9.60
C GLY A 20 -2.65 -16.91 -10.36
N VAL A 21 -3.39 -16.18 -11.19
CA VAL A 21 -2.82 -15.08 -11.99
C VAL A 21 -2.35 -13.97 -11.03
N ARG A 22 -1.06 -14.00 -10.66
CA ARG A 22 -0.34 -12.84 -10.15
C ARG A 22 -0.12 -11.92 -11.36
N ALA A 23 -1.10 -11.08 -11.62
CA ALA A 23 -0.97 -9.98 -12.55
C ALA A 23 0.01 -8.96 -11.94
N LEU A 24 1.32 -9.22 -12.02
CA LEU A 24 2.36 -8.19 -11.93
C LEU A 24 2.25 -7.33 -13.19
N TYR A 25 1.14 -6.61 -13.32
CA TYR A 25 1.03 -5.54 -14.29
C TYR A 25 2.04 -4.48 -13.90
N GLU A 26 2.68 -3.87 -14.87
CA GLU A 26 3.58 -2.72 -14.70
C GLU A 26 2.92 -1.57 -13.89
N GLY A 27 1.58 -1.52 -13.87
CA GLY A 27 0.77 -0.60 -13.05
C GLY A 27 0.52 -1.04 -11.59
N ALA A 28 0.88 -2.25 -11.18
CA ALA A 28 0.77 -2.72 -9.78
C ALA A 28 1.74 -1.97 -8.85
N ILE A 29 2.85 -1.48 -9.40
CA ILE A 29 3.86 -0.62 -8.76
C ILE A 29 3.24 0.71 -8.26
N ARG A 30 2.04 1.04 -8.76
CA ARG A 30 1.33 2.30 -8.50
C ARG A 30 0.04 2.10 -7.71
N ARG A 31 -0.01 1.06 -6.88
CA ARG A 31 -1.14 0.77 -5.99
C ARG A 31 -0.63 0.58 -4.58
N HIS A 32 -1.29 1.18 -3.60
CA HIS A 32 -1.07 0.88 -2.18
C HIS A 32 -2.36 0.30 -1.61
N PHE A 33 -2.25 -0.39 -0.48
CA PHE A 33 -3.42 -0.83 0.28
C PHE A 33 -3.23 -0.49 1.75
N LEU A 34 -4.24 0.12 2.35
CA LEU A 34 -4.26 0.41 3.78
C LEU A 34 -5.41 -0.35 4.40
N GLY A 35 -5.15 -1.11 5.44
CA GLY A 35 -6.20 -1.89 6.06
C GLY A 35 -5.86 -2.49 7.40
N GLU A 36 -6.85 -3.14 7.96
CA GLU A 36 -6.76 -3.89 9.21
C GLU A 36 -6.64 -5.38 8.91
N ILE A 37 -5.74 -6.08 9.62
CA ILE A 37 -5.67 -7.54 9.54
C ILE A 37 -6.90 -8.14 10.20
N MET A 38 -7.60 -8.96 9.44
CA MET A 38 -8.78 -9.71 9.86
C MET A 38 -8.46 -11.15 10.21
N ALA A 39 -7.45 -11.73 9.55
CA ALA A 39 -6.98 -13.10 9.82
C ALA A 39 -5.54 -13.28 9.35
N VAL A 40 -4.81 -14.20 9.99
CA VAL A 40 -3.45 -14.60 9.61
C VAL A 40 -3.38 -16.11 9.50
N ASP A 41 -2.79 -16.61 8.43
CA ASP A 41 -2.45 -18.02 8.24
C ASP A 41 -1.07 -18.15 7.59
N ARG A 42 -0.10 -18.71 8.33
CA ARG A 42 1.26 -19.04 7.81
C ARG A 42 1.94 -17.90 7.03
N GLY A 43 1.78 -16.66 7.48
CA GLY A 43 2.38 -15.46 6.84
C GLY A 43 1.46 -14.76 5.83
N LEU A 44 0.36 -15.39 5.42
CA LEU A 44 -0.70 -14.77 4.65
C LEU A 44 -1.62 -13.99 5.59
N CYS A 45 -1.82 -12.72 5.29
CA CYS A 45 -2.71 -11.85 6.03
C CYS A 45 -3.90 -11.46 5.15
N ARG A 46 -5.11 -11.74 5.63
CA ARG A 46 -6.33 -11.16 5.05
C ARG A 46 -6.55 -9.79 5.67
N LEU A 47 -6.61 -8.75 4.84
CA LEU A 47 -6.89 -7.39 5.28
C LEU A 47 -8.24 -6.91 4.79
N GLU A 48 -8.85 -6.00 5.54
CA GLU A 48 -9.98 -5.19 5.11
C GLU A 48 -9.58 -3.71 5.09
N GLY A 49 -9.90 -3.00 4.01
CA GLY A 49 -9.57 -1.59 3.90
C GLY A 49 -9.67 -1.05 2.49
N PHE A 50 -8.77 -0.13 2.15
CA PHE A 50 -8.88 0.71 0.97
C PHE A 50 -7.67 0.58 0.05
N ALA A 51 -7.97 0.50 -1.25
CA ALA A 51 -6.96 0.63 -2.29
C ALA A 51 -6.70 2.10 -2.60
N PHE A 52 -5.43 2.45 -2.77
CA PHE A 52 -4.98 3.74 -3.23
C PHE A 52 -4.31 3.56 -4.58
N VAL A 53 -4.69 4.35 -5.58
CA VAL A 53 -4.18 4.23 -6.95
C VAL A 53 -3.54 5.53 -7.36
N TYR A 54 -2.32 5.47 -7.91
CA TYR A 54 -1.63 6.65 -8.39
C TYR A 54 -2.39 7.31 -9.54
N ASP A 55 -2.68 8.59 -9.41
CA ASP A 55 -3.16 9.46 -10.45
C ASP A 55 -1.97 10.21 -11.07
N ALA A 56 -1.72 9.97 -12.35
CA ALA A 56 -0.57 10.57 -13.04
C ALA A 56 -0.75 12.07 -13.34
N LYS A 57 -2.00 12.58 -13.39
CA LYS A 57 -2.27 14.01 -13.64
C LYS A 57 -2.05 14.82 -12.38
N LEU A 58 -2.51 14.30 -11.24
CA LEU A 58 -2.38 14.93 -9.93
C LEU A 58 -1.09 14.56 -9.21
N THR A 59 -0.33 13.60 -9.76
CA THR A 59 0.92 13.08 -9.18
C THR A 59 0.77 12.60 -7.73
N VAL A 60 -0.39 12.01 -7.40
CA VAL A 60 -0.76 11.64 -6.03
C VAL A 60 -1.55 10.33 -6.03
N PHE A 61 -1.55 9.60 -4.92
CA PHE A 61 -2.39 8.42 -4.78
C PHE A 61 -3.80 8.78 -4.31
N LEU A 62 -4.81 8.35 -5.06
CA LEU A 62 -6.21 8.57 -4.75
C LEU A 62 -6.82 7.33 -4.11
N LYS A 63 -7.49 7.53 -2.97
CA LYS A 63 -8.27 6.51 -2.27
C LYS A 63 -9.46 6.09 -3.13
N ARG A 64 -9.67 4.78 -3.29
CA ARG A 64 -10.92 4.24 -3.85
C ARG A 64 -12.00 4.20 -2.77
N PRO A 65 -13.25 4.58 -3.08
CA PRO A 65 -14.31 4.66 -2.07
C PRO A 65 -14.74 3.29 -1.55
N GLU A 66 -14.58 2.22 -2.34
CA GLU A 66 -14.97 0.89 -1.91
C GLU A 66 -13.97 0.30 -0.91
N ARG A 67 -14.46 0.01 0.28
CA ARG A 67 -13.81 -0.89 1.24
C ARG A 67 -13.87 -2.32 0.67
N ARG A 68 -12.75 -3.03 0.69
CA ARG A 68 -12.65 -4.39 0.15
C ARG A 68 -11.69 -5.23 0.97
N PHE A 69 -11.77 -6.54 0.78
CA PHE A 69 -10.77 -7.47 1.31
C PHE A 69 -9.61 -7.65 0.34
N THR A 70 -8.41 -7.82 0.85
CA THR A 70 -7.24 -8.29 0.09
C THR A 70 -6.45 -9.31 0.90
N ILE A 71 -5.54 -10.01 0.23
CA ILE A 71 -4.60 -10.93 0.86
C ILE A 71 -3.21 -10.47 0.50
N VAL A 72 -2.34 -10.36 1.50
CA VAL A 72 -0.90 -10.09 1.30
C VAL A 72 -0.11 -11.21 1.95
N ASP A 73 0.99 -11.60 1.30
CA ASP A 73 1.99 -12.49 1.87
C ASP A 73 3.10 -11.62 2.48
N LEU A 74 3.26 -11.70 3.81
CA LEU A 74 4.29 -10.93 4.52
C LEU A 74 5.71 -11.44 4.24
N GLY A 75 5.86 -12.67 3.76
CA GLY A 75 7.16 -13.24 3.37
C GLY A 75 7.63 -12.77 1.99
N ASP A 76 6.75 -12.14 1.20
CA ASP A 76 7.10 -11.69 -0.15
C ASP A 76 7.80 -10.32 -0.12
N SER A 77 9.03 -10.28 -0.62
CA SER A 77 9.82 -9.05 -0.81
C SER A 77 9.23 -8.02 -1.79
N GLY A 78 8.15 -8.38 -2.50
CA GLY A 78 7.42 -7.47 -3.41
C GLY A 78 6.65 -6.34 -2.72
N TYR A 79 6.60 -6.31 -1.38
CA TYR A 79 5.85 -5.32 -0.60
C TYR A 79 6.74 -4.67 0.47
N VAL A 80 6.58 -3.36 0.66
CA VAL A 80 6.94 -2.70 1.91
C VAL A 80 5.69 -2.66 2.78
N VAL A 81 5.77 -3.25 3.95
CA VAL A 81 4.66 -3.37 4.89
C VAL A 81 5.01 -2.56 6.14
N ASN A 82 4.29 -1.47 6.37
CA ASN A 82 4.40 -0.66 7.58
C ASN A 82 3.30 -1.05 8.56
N VAL A 83 3.66 -1.25 9.83
CA VAL A 83 2.70 -1.37 10.92
C VAL A 83 2.30 0.05 11.34
N ILE A 84 1.00 0.29 11.48
CA ILE A 84 0.48 1.59 11.93
C ILE A 84 -0.35 1.40 13.19
N ASP A 85 -0.46 2.46 14.00
CA ASP A 85 -1.21 2.40 15.26
C ASP A 85 -2.70 2.09 15.02
N SER A 86 -3.29 1.37 15.97
CA SER A 86 -4.73 1.14 16.05
C SER A 86 -5.58 2.41 16.20
N CYS A 87 -4.99 3.52 16.63
CA CYS A 87 -5.69 4.81 16.74
C CYS A 87 -5.83 5.54 15.38
N VAL A 88 -5.10 5.12 14.34
CA VAL A 88 -5.14 5.76 13.02
C VAL A 88 -6.48 5.54 12.35
N ASP A 89 -7.14 6.62 11.95
CA ASP A 89 -8.41 6.58 11.26
C ASP A 89 -8.21 6.26 9.77
N ILE A 90 -8.22 4.97 9.41
CA ILE A 90 -8.00 4.50 8.03
C ILE A 90 -9.07 4.98 7.05
N ASP A 91 -10.24 5.37 7.56
CA ASP A 91 -11.32 5.93 6.76
C ASP A 91 -11.00 7.38 6.34
N ALA A 92 -10.27 8.12 7.18
CA ALA A 92 -9.80 9.48 6.91
C ALA A 92 -8.47 9.55 6.14
N VAL A 93 -7.73 8.44 5.97
CA VAL A 93 -6.40 8.50 5.35
C VAL A 93 -6.44 8.97 3.89
N THR A 94 -5.63 9.97 3.59
CA THR A 94 -5.39 10.54 2.27
C THR A 94 -3.89 10.73 2.03
N TYR A 95 -3.52 10.99 0.77
CA TYR A 95 -2.15 11.35 0.39
C TYR A 95 -2.09 12.85 0.15
N GLN A 96 -1.06 13.50 0.69
CA GLN A 96 -0.84 14.94 0.52
C GLN A 96 0.64 15.26 0.43
N TYR A 97 0.97 16.38 -0.22
CA TYR A 97 2.31 16.94 -0.22
C TYR A 97 2.50 17.88 0.96
N LEU A 98 3.50 17.61 1.79
CA LEU A 98 3.97 18.51 2.84
C LEU A 98 5.30 19.14 2.43
N SER A 99 5.41 20.46 2.58
CA SER A 99 6.53 21.27 2.07
C SER A 99 7.93 20.78 2.49
N ASN A 100 8.06 20.20 3.69
CA ASN A 100 9.36 19.78 4.25
C ASN A 100 9.59 18.26 4.23
N ILE A 101 8.62 17.46 3.79
CA ILE A 101 8.68 15.99 3.86
C ILE A 101 8.50 15.37 2.47
N GLY A 102 7.70 16.01 1.61
CA GLY A 102 7.27 15.45 0.34
C GLY A 102 5.92 14.76 0.47
N LEU A 103 5.73 13.67 -0.27
CA LEU A 103 4.47 12.95 -0.32
C LEU A 103 4.29 12.11 0.94
N VAL A 104 3.21 12.34 1.68
CA VAL A 104 2.86 11.59 2.89
C VAL A 104 1.48 10.98 2.79
N ALA A 105 1.26 9.85 3.45
CA ALA A 105 -0.07 9.40 3.83
C ALA A 105 -0.38 9.91 5.24
N THR A 106 -1.58 10.44 5.45
CA THR A 106 -2.01 10.98 6.75
C THR A 106 -3.51 10.84 6.94
N ASP A 107 -3.95 10.75 8.19
CA ASP A 107 -5.36 10.85 8.58
C ASP A 107 -5.79 12.29 8.94
N GLY A 108 -4.88 13.27 8.77
CA GLY A 108 -5.11 14.66 9.17
C GLY A 108 -5.04 14.90 10.68
N LYS A 109 -4.64 13.89 11.47
CA LYS A 109 -4.52 13.93 12.93
C LYS A 109 -3.05 13.65 13.32
N SER A 110 -2.80 12.52 13.99
CA SER A 110 -1.49 12.14 14.51
C SER A 110 -0.72 11.19 13.59
N PHE A 111 -1.35 10.65 12.54
CA PHE A 111 -0.68 9.74 11.62
C PHE A 111 -0.05 10.48 10.45
N VAL A 112 1.25 10.29 10.25
CA VAL A 112 1.99 10.74 9.07
C VAL A 112 2.99 9.66 8.68
N LEU A 113 2.88 9.13 7.46
CA LEU A 113 3.82 8.18 6.87
C LEU A 113 4.47 8.82 5.64
N ASN A 114 5.80 8.98 5.67
CA ASN A 114 6.56 9.48 4.53
C ASN A 114 6.71 8.40 3.45
N ILE A 115 6.08 8.60 2.31
CA ILE A 115 6.06 7.63 1.21
C ILE A 115 7.41 7.64 0.45
N ASN A 116 8.11 8.77 0.51
CA ASN A 116 9.40 8.94 -0.15
C ASN A 116 10.57 8.36 0.68
N GLU A 117 10.33 7.91 1.91
CA GLU A 117 11.38 7.35 2.79
C GLU A 117 12.06 6.12 2.18
N PHE A 118 11.33 5.35 1.35
CA PHE A 118 11.84 4.16 0.67
C PHE A 118 12.09 4.35 -0.82
N ALA A 119 11.89 5.56 -1.35
CA ALA A 119 12.29 5.87 -2.71
C ALA A 119 13.82 5.91 -2.75
N ALA A 120 14.43 4.89 -3.37
CA ALA A 120 15.88 4.89 -3.58
C ALA A 120 16.26 6.19 -4.31
N LYS A 121 17.20 6.96 -3.75
CA LYS A 121 17.87 8.03 -4.49
C LYS A 121 18.58 7.37 -5.68
N GLY A 122 17.97 7.44 -6.85
CA GLY A 122 18.61 7.20 -8.13
C GLY A 122 19.32 8.46 -8.59
#